data_AF-A0A2V8DUH1-F1
#
_entry.id   AF-A0A2V8DUH1-F1
#
_cell.length_a   1.000
_cell.length_b   1.000
_cell.length_c   1.000
_cell.angle_alpha   90.00
_cell.angle_beta   90.00
_cell.angle_gamma   90.00
#
_symmetry.space_group_name_H-M   'P 1'
#
loop_
_entity.id
_entity.type
_entity.pdbx_description
1 polymer ?
#
loop_
_entity_poly.entity_id
_entity_poly.type
_entity_poly.pdbx_seq_one_letter_code
_entity_poly.pdbx_strand_id
1 'polypeptide(L)'
;GYHQSLTVVAVASASGTGASAIANGATGAPSVALTTTKAGSLVYGVGNDWDRAVARTLGAGQTMVHEWVDTSIGDTFWVQAWTGIVASAGVSIRLNDTAPTNDRWNFASVEIVP
;
A
#
# COMPACT_ATOMS: atom_id res chain seq x y z
N GLY A 1 -7.82 -17.48 16.25
CA GLY A 1 -6.93 -17.91 15.15
C GLY A 1 -6.17 -16.69 14.65
N TYR A 2 -5.40 -16.82 13.57
CA TYR A 2 -4.87 -15.64 12.88
C TYR A 2 -5.87 -15.14 11.84
N HIS A 3 -5.93 -13.84 11.64
CA HIS A 3 -6.76 -13.20 10.62
C HIS A 3 -5.85 -12.73 9.49
N GLN A 4 -6.28 -12.93 8.24
CA GLN A 4 -5.52 -12.57 7.06
C GLN A 4 -6.46 -12.03 5.99
N SER A 5 -6.06 -10.92 5.37
CA SER A 5 -6.63 -10.45 4.11
C SER A 5 -5.72 -10.86 2.95
N LEU A 6 -6.29 -11.40 1.88
CA LEU A 6 -5.57 -11.71 0.64
C LEU A 6 -6.28 -11.07 -0.56
N THR A 7 -5.53 -10.33 -1.36
CA THR A 7 -6.00 -9.77 -2.62
C THR A 7 -5.13 -10.30 -3.76
N VAL A 8 -5.75 -10.80 -4.81
CA VAL A 8 -5.06 -11.31 -6.01
C VAL A 8 -5.40 -10.38 -7.17
N VAL A 9 -4.38 -9.84 -7.82
CA VAL A 9 -4.51 -8.93 -8.97
C VAL A 9 -3.78 -9.52 -10.16
N ALA A 10 -4.45 -9.59 -11.31
CA ALA A 10 -3.83 -9.96 -12.58
C ALA A 10 -3.39 -8.68 -13.31
N VAL A 11 -2.11 -8.60 -13.67
CA VAL A 11 -1.56 -7.46 -14.42
C VAL A 11 -1.11 -7.95 -15.79
N ALA A 12 -1.78 -7.45 -16.84
CA ALA A 12 -1.39 -7.76 -18.20
C ALA A 12 -0.08 -7.07 -18.56
N SER A 13 0.74 -7.72 -19.39
CA SER A 13 2.02 -7.21 -19.86
C SER A 13 3.00 -6.84 -18.75
N ALA A 14 2.95 -7.52 -17.59
CA ALA A 14 3.98 -7.39 -16.57
C ALA A 14 5.19 -8.28 -16.90
N SER A 15 6.41 -7.74 -16.80
CA SER A 15 7.66 -8.49 -16.96
C SER A 15 8.26 -8.96 -15.62
N GLY A 16 7.73 -8.49 -14.49
CA GLY A 16 8.12 -8.95 -13.16
C GLY A 16 7.97 -7.87 -12.08
N THR A 17 8.75 -8.03 -11.00
CA THR A 17 8.84 -7.08 -9.89
C THR A 17 10.06 -6.18 -10.03
N GLY A 18 9.87 -4.89 -9.79
CA GLY A 18 10.94 -3.88 -9.72
C GLY A 18 11.38 -3.60 -8.29
N ALA A 19 11.48 -2.31 -7.94
CA ALA A 19 11.79 -1.87 -6.59
C ALA A 19 10.70 -2.28 -5.57
N SER A 20 11.11 -2.38 -4.30
CA SER A 20 10.21 -2.61 -3.17
C SER A 20 10.67 -1.78 -1.98
N ALA A 21 9.73 -1.40 -1.11
CA ALA A 21 10.04 -0.70 0.13
C ALA A 21 9.09 -1.13 1.24
N ILE A 22 9.57 -1.05 2.48
CA ILE A 22 8.79 -1.28 3.69
C ILE A 22 8.93 -0.10 4.64
N ALA A 23 7.92 0.13 5.44
CA ALA A 23 7.93 1.04 6.56
C ALA A 23 7.00 0.51 7.67
N ASN A 24 7.23 0.97 8.88
CA ASN A 24 6.37 0.68 10.02
C ASN A 24 6.39 1.87 10.98
N GLY A 25 5.37 1.99 11.82
CA GLY A 25 5.27 3.06 12.80
C GLY A 25 4.66 2.55 14.09
N ALA A 26 5.19 3.01 15.22
CA ALA A 26 4.54 2.83 16.52
C ALA A 26 3.35 3.80 16.71
N THR A 27 3.29 4.83 15.87
CA THR A 27 2.26 5.87 15.76
C THR A 27 2.49 6.64 14.45
N GLY A 28 1.64 7.62 14.13
CA GLY A 28 1.74 8.43 12.92
C GLY A 28 1.01 7.80 11.73
N ALA A 29 0.84 8.59 10.67
CA ALA A 29 0.22 8.16 9.42
C ALA A 29 1.10 7.13 8.67
N PRO A 30 0.55 5.98 8.20
CA PRO A 30 1.29 5.04 7.37
C PRO A 30 1.82 5.68 6.08
N SER A 31 3.12 5.54 5.82
CA SER A 31 3.75 6.08 4.60
C SER A 31 4.96 5.25 4.19
N VAL A 32 5.03 4.88 2.91
CA VAL A 32 6.18 4.20 2.31
C VAL A 32 6.44 4.78 0.93
N ALA A 33 7.70 4.88 0.53
CA ALA A 33 8.07 5.35 -0.80
C ALA A 33 9.06 4.40 -1.45
N LEU A 34 8.92 4.18 -2.75
CA LEU A 34 9.89 3.50 -3.59
C LEU A 34 10.25 4.36 -4.80
N THR A 35 11.43 4.13 -5.35
CA THR A 35 11.88 4.78 -6.59
C THR A 35 11.71 3.79 -7.72
N THR A 36 10.91 4.12 -8.72
CA THR A 36 10.60 3.23 -9.85
C THR A 36 11.84 2.97 -10.70
N THR A 37 11.89 1.78 -11.29
CA THR A 37 12.98 1.31 -12.15
C THR A 37 12.63 1.37 -13.63
N LYS A 38 11.35 1.49 -13.99
CA LYS A 38 10.89 1.62 -15.38
C LYS A 38 9.77 2.65 -15.53
N ALA A 39 9.65 3.19 -16.74
CA ALA A 39 8.44 3.89 -17.18
C ALA A 39 7.30 2.88 -17.31
N GLY A 40 6.06 3.30 -17.06
CA GLY A 40 4.87 2.47 -17.15
C GLY A 40 4.67 1.49 -15.98
N SER A 41 5.55 1.50 -14.98
CA SER A 41 5.39 0.67 -13.79
C SER A 41 4.11 0.97 -13.03
N LEU A 42 3.52 -0.06 -12.45
CA LEU A 42 2.46 0.07 -11.44
C LEU A 42 3.08 -0.02 -10.05
N VAL A 43 2.45 0.63 -9.06
CA VAL A 43 2.92 0.59 -7.67
C VAL A 43 1.75 0.23 -6.77
N TYR A 44 1.88 -0.88 -6.05
CA TYR A 44 0.90 -1.38 -5.08
C TYR A 44 1.51 -1.38 -3.69
N GLY A 45 0.66 -1.23 -2.68
CA GLY A 45 1.04 -1.33 -1.28
C GLY A 45 0.02 -2.14 -0.48
N VAL A 46 0.53 -2.89 0.50
CA VAL A 46 -0.24 -3.71 1.43
C VAL A 46 0.09 -3.28 2.86
N GLY A 47 -0.91 -3.12 3.71
CA GLY A 47 -0.71 -2.69 5.08
C GLY A 47 -1.61 -3.38 6.08
N ASN A 48 -1.19 -3.33 7.34
CA ASN A 48 -1.97 -3.80 8.47
C ASN A 48 -1.79 -2.85 9.67
N ASP A 49 -2.89 -2.64 10.38
CA ASP A 49 -3.01 -1.88 11.63
C ASP A 49 -3.72 -2.79 12.63
N TRP A 50 -3.12 -2.98 13.81
CA TRP A 50 -3.61 -3.88 14.86
C TRP A 50 -4.00 -3.14 16.15
N ASP A 51 -4.25 -1.84 16.04
CA ASP A 51 -4.77 -1.02 17.13
C ASP A 51 -6.26 -0.75 16.97
N ARG A 52 -6.75 -0.61 15.73
CA ARG A 52 -8.15 -0.32 15.51
C ARG A 52 -8.73 -0.79 14.18
N ALA A 53 -9.95 -1.32 14.27
CA ALA A 53 -10.85 -1.54 13.15
C ALA A 53 -11.49 -0.22 12.72
N VAL A 54 -10.85 0.48 11.80
CA VAL A 54 -11.34 1.74 11.23
C VAL A 54 -10.89 1.87 9.77
N ALA A 55 -11.78 2.38 8.93
CA ALA A 55 -11.48 2.60 7.52
C ALA A 55 -10.33 3.60 7.35
N ARG A 56 -9.48 3.32 6.37
CA ARG A 56 -8.29 4.10 6.00
C ARG A 56 -8.67 5.26 5.10
N THR A 57 -7.92 6.35 5.20
CA THR A 57 -8.08 7.54 4.36
C THR A 57 -6.83 7.74 3.54
N LEU A 58 -6.83 7.29 2.28
CA LEU A 58 -5.65 7.35 1.43
C LEU A 58 -5.23 8.79 1.09
N GLY A 59 -3.93 8.99 0.87
CA GLY A 59 -3.41 10.22 0.30
C GLY A 59 -3.86 10.42 -1.16
N ALA A 60 -3.73 11.65 -1.65
CA ALA A 60 -4.06 11.98 -3.04
C ALA A 60 -3.28 11.13 -4.06
N GLY A 61 -3.89 10.86 -5.22
CA GLY A 61 -3.27 10.10 -6.32
C GLY A 61 -3.24 8.58 -6.08
N GLN A 62 -3.95 8.08 -5.07
CA GLN A 62 -4.03 6.65 -4.74
C GLN A 62 -5.47 6.16 -4.77
N THR A 63 -5.64 4.85 -4.94
CA THR A 63 -6.94 4.19 -4.89
C THR A 63 -6.91 3.01 -3.92
N MET A 64 -8.03 2.80 -3.24
CA MET A 64 -8.22 1.63 -2.39
C MET A 64 -8.56 0.43 -3.27
N VAL A 65 -7.69 -0.58 -3.27
CA VAL A 65 -7.89 -1.82 -4.03
C VAL A 65 -8.72 -2.81 -3.22
N HIS A 66 -8.43 -2.91 -1.93
CA HIS A 66 -9.16 -3.75 -0.99
C HIS A 66 -8.99 -3.22 0.44
N GLU A 67 -10.03 -3.30 1.24
CA GLU A 67 -9.97 -2.98 2.65
C GLU A 67 -10.82 -3.97 3.44
N TRP A 68 -10.23 -4.49 4.52
CA TRP A 68 -10.96 -5.27 5.52
C TRP A 68 -10.84 -4.59 6.88
N VAL A 69 -11.93 -3.94 7.28
CA VAL A 69 -12.12 -3.40 8.64
C VAL A 69 -12.62 -4.54 9.53
N ASP A 70 -11.70 -5.19 10.23
CA ASP A 70 -11.98 -6.37 11.03
C ASP A 70 -12.39 -6.01 12.46
N THR A 71 -13.68 -5.69 12.61
CA THR A 71 -14.28 -5.37 13.91
C THR A 71 -14.26 -6.53 14.91
N SER A 72 -13.97 -7.77 14.48
CA SER A 72 -13.97 -8.93 15.38
C SER A 72 -12.73 -9.00 16.26
N ILE A 73 -11.58 -8.53 15.76
CA ILE A 73 -10.31 -8.47 16.51
C ILE A 73 -9.80 -7.05 16.73
N GLY A 74 -10.39 -6.05 16.06
CA GLY A 74 -9.98 -4.66 16.21
C GLY A 74 -8.85 -4.26 15.26
N ASP A 75 -8.72 -4.90 14.11
CA ASP A 75 -7.63 -4.67 13.15
C ASP A 75 -8.16 -4.08 11.82
N THR A 76 -7.28 -3.48 11.03
CA THR A 76 -7.55 -3.12 9.64
C THR A 76 -6.44 -3.62 8.72
N PHE A 77 -6.81 -4.31 7.64
CA PHE A 77 -5.89 -4.72 6.58
C PHE A 77 -6.30 -4.05 5.28
N TRP A 78 -5.34 -3.55 4.50
CA TRP A 78 -5.66 -2.86 3.26
C TRP A 78 -4.64 -3.10 2.14
N VAL A 79 -5.11 -2.91 0.92
CA VAL A 79 -4.31 -2.86 -0.30
C VAL A 79 -4.66 -1.57 -1.03
N GLN A 80 -3.65 -0.82 -1.43
CA GLN A 80 -3.80 0.41 -2.21
C GLN A 80 -2.84 0.46 -3.39
N ALA A 81 -3.12 1.32 -4.36
CA ALA A 81 -2.29 1.49 -5.53
C ALA A 81 -2.17 2.96 -5.94
N TRP A 82 -1.04 3.31 -6.56
CA TRP A 82 -0.84 4.58 -7.23
C TRP A 82 -1.70 4.63 -8.51
N THR A 83 -2.35 5.77 -8.76
CA THR A 83 -3.26 5.96 -9.92
C THR A 83 -2.62 6.73 -11.06
N GLY A 84 -1.51 7.41 -10.83
CA GLY A 84 -0.82 8.20 -11.84
C GLY A 84 0.07 7.35 -12.76
N ILE A 85 0.38 7.89 -13.93
CA ILE A 85 1.33 7.28 -14.87
C ILE A 85 2.75 7.49 -14.35
N VAL A 86 3.54 6.42 -14.25
CA VAL A 86 4.99 6.50 -14.02
C VAL A 86 5.67 6.84 -15.35
N ALA A 87 5.96 8.12 -15.59
CA ALA A 87 6.44 8.59 -16.89
C ALA A 87 7.89 8.15 -17.21
N SER A 88 8.72 7.88 -16.20
CA SER A 88 10.11 7.45 -16.37
C SER A 88 10.56 6.58 -15.20
N ALA A 89 11.71 5.93 -15.35
CA ALA A 89 12.45 5.41 -14.21
C ALA A 89 12.95 6.56 -13.31
N GLY A 90 13.31 6.24 -12.06
CA GLY A 90 13.83 7.22 -11.10
C GLY A 90 12.76 8.07 -10.43
N VAL A 91 11.47 7.81 -10.67
CA VAL A 91 10.37 8.56 -10.04
C VAL A 91 10.11 8.00 -8.64
N SER A 92 10.17 8.86 -7.63
CA SER A 92 9.75 8.48 -6.29
C SER A 92 8.23 8.48 -6.18
N ILE A 93 7.65 7.31 -5.95
CA ILE A 93 6.23 7.13 -5.70
C ILE A 93 6.05 6.86 -4.20
N ARG A 94 5.23 7.70 -3.56
CA ARG A 94 4.82 7.53 -2.17
C ARG A 94 3.41 6.97 -2.14
N LEU A 95 3.25 5.87 -1.41
CA LEU A 95 1.95 5.43 -0.94
C LEU A 95 1.78 5.84 0.52
N ASN A 96 0.60 6.34 0.90
CA ASN A 96 0.31 6.70 2.27
C ASN A 96 -1.18 6.62 2.59
N ASP A 97 -1.45 6.22 3.83
CA ASP A 97 -2.74 6.38 4.50
C ASP A 97 -2.61 7.57 5.48
N THR A 98 -3.54 8.51 5.41
CA THR A 98 -3.51 9.78 6.15
C THR A 98 -4.35 9.77 7.42
N ALA A 99 -5.23 8.79 7.59
CA ALA A 99 -5.97 8.61 8.84
C ALA A 99 -6.43 7.16 8.99
N PRO A 100 -6.33 6.60 10.20
CA PRO A 100 -5.88 7.22 11.45
C PRO A 100 -4.36 7.47 11.55
N THR A 101 -3.95 8.28 12.52
CA THR A 101 -2.54 8.71 12.71
C THR A 101 -1.96 8.39 14.07
N ASN A 102 -2.70 7.65 14.90
CA ASN A 102 -2.34 7.37 16.29
C ASN A 102 -2.27 5.87 16.57
N ASP A 103 -2.20 5.07 15.50
CA ASP A 103 -2.25 3.61 15.52
C ASP A 103 -0.89 3.04 15.06
N ARG A 104 -0.57 1.81 15.46
CA ARG A 104 0.59 1.05 15.02
C ARG A 104 0.33 0.38 13.69
N TRP A 105 1.32 0.37 12.80
CA TRP A 105 1.14 -0.13 11.45
C TRP A 105 2.41 -0.72 10.85
N ASN A 106 2.22 -1.66 9.92
CA ASN A 106 3.22 -2.03 8.93
C ASN A 106 2.68 -1.71 7.54
N PHE A 107 3.57 -1.30 6.64
CA PHE A 107 3.20 -0.98 5.27
C PHE A 107 4.32 -1.35 4.31
N ALA A 108 4.02 -2.19 3.33
CA ALA A 108 4.96 -2.64 2.29
C ALA A 108 4.45 -2.21 0.92
N SER A 109 5.37 -1.93 0.00
CA SER A 109 5.07 -1.55 -1.37
C SER A 109 5.97 -2.26 -2.37
N VAL A 110 5.44 -2.48 -3.57
CA VAL A 110 6.14 -3.14 -4.67
C VAL A 110 5.83 -2.43 -6.00
N GLU A 111 6.87 -2.30 -6.81
CA GLU A 111 6.79 -1.92 -8.20
C GLU A 111 6.52 -3.17 -9.06
N ILE A 112 5.53 -3.10 -9.94
CA ILE A 112 5.29 -4.08 -11.00
C ILE A 112 5.77 -3.44 -12.30
N VAL A 113 6.79 -4.03 -12.91
CA VAL A 113 7.39 -3.50 -14.15
C VAL A 113 6.68 -4.06 -15.38
N PRO A 114 6.47 -3.26 -16.44
CA PRO A 114 6.00 -3.75 -17.72
C PRO A 114 7.06 -4.58 -18.45
#